data_AF-A0A7S1I5V9-F1
#
_entry.id   AF-A0A7S1I5V9-F1
#
_cell.length_a   1.000
_cell.length_b   1.000
_cell.length_c   1.000
_cell.angle_alpha   90.00
_cell.angle_beta   90.00
_cell.angle_gamma   90.00
#
_symmetry.space_group_name_H-M   'P 1'
#
loop_
_entity.id
_entity.type
_entity.pdbx_description
1 polymer ?
#
loop_
_entity_poly.entity_id
_entity_poly.type
_entity_poly.pdbx_seq_one_letter_code
_entity_poly.pdbx_strand_id
1 'polypeptide(L)'
;SSLPVLWNATLLLLFFLFSFSILGLQMLKGKFHQRCYILDMQSITNSSRRHYILDTNQEDPCSYSSFGRQCSPGTVCMQPHMFEPVVPGVTCHIPNAVGKECPWKDEVLNFDHIGNAVLLIFKVLSTDDWPLDMYKTQNASIQMAWVFYFIVTVVGSFFAVNLLLAVVTSNFAIESKRIRAREQLQKQEKRRAREAE
;
A
#
# COMPACT_ATOMS: atom_id res chain seq x y z
N SER A 1 4.86 28.14 -20.12
CA SER A 1 4.70 26.70 -19.90
C SER A 1 4.99 26.40 -18.45
N SER A 2 4.01 25.87 -17.72
CA SER A 2 4.11 25.56 -16.28
C SER A 2 4.75 24.17 -16.02
N LEU A 3 5.10 23.43 -17.09
CA LEU A 3 5.69 22.09 -17.04
C LEU A 3 6.95 21.95 -16.16
N PRO A 4 7.90 22.91 -16.09
CA PRO A 4 9.12 22.74 -15.30
C PRO A 4 8.86 22.67 -13.78
N VAL A 5 7.84 23.38 -13.29
CA VAL A 5 7.51 23.44 -11.86
C VAL A 5 6.79 22.16 -11.40
N LEU A 6 5.92 21.63 -12.27
CA LEU A 6 5.22 20.35 -12.04
C LEU A 6 6.20 19.17 -12.00
N TRP A 7 7.20 19.18 -12.87
CA TRP A 7 8.20 18.11 -12.95
C TRP A 7 8.97 17.91 -11.64
N ASN A 8 9.36 19.00 -10.98
CA ASN A 8 10.07 18.93 -9.70
C ASN A 8 9.22 18.29 -8.59
N ALA A 9 7.93 18.65 -8.52
CA ALA A 9 7.00 18.07 -7.55
C ALA A 9 6.75 16.58 -7.84
N THR A 10 6.61 16.20 -9.10
CA THR A 10 6.45 14.80 -9.52
C THR A 10 7.67 13.96 -9.17
N LEU A 11 8.89 14.45 -9.43
CA LEU A 11 10.12 13.74 -9.06
C LEU A 11 10.22 13.53 -7.55
N LEU A 12 9.85 14.55 -6.77
CA LEU A 12 9.87 14.45 -5.31
C LEU A 12 8.82 13.44 -4.80
N LEU A 13 7.63 13.41 -5.39
CA LEU A 13 6.60 12.41 -5.09
C LEU A 13 7.10 10.99 -5.38
N LEU A 14 7.73 10.78 -6.53
CA LEU A 14 8.31 9.47 -6.89
C LEU A 14 9.40 9.05 -5.90
N PHE A 15 10.27 9.98 -5.50
CA PHE A 15 11.28 9.71 -4.47
C PHE A 15 10.65 9.22 -3.16
N PHE A 16 9.64 9.92 -2.66
CA PHE A 16 8.95 9.50 -1.44
C PHE A 16 8.23 8.17 -1.60
N LEU A 17 7.54 7.95 -2.72
CA LEU A 17 6.89 6.69 -3.06
C LEU A 17 7.88 5.52 -2.99
N PHE A 18 9.04 5.61 -3.65
CA PHE A 18 10.05 4.55 -3.61
C PHE A 18 10.67 4.38 -2.22
N SER A 19 10.97 5.49 -1.53
CA SER A 19 11.58 5.42 -0.19
C SER A 19 10.68 4.69 0.82
N PHE A 20 9.40 5.03 0.90
CA PHE A 20 8.45 4.37 1.80
C PHE A 20 8.17 2.93 1.38
N SER A 21 8.20 2.63 0.08
CA SER A 21 8.04 1.25 -0.43
C SER A 21 9.20 0.35 -0.01
N ILE A 22 10.44 0.85 -0.10
CA ILE A 22 11.63 0.11 0.33
C ILE A 22 11.63 -0.09 1.84
N LEU A 23 11.30 0.96 2.62
CA LEU A 23 11.19 0.86 4.08
C LEU A 23 10.12 -0.17 4.50
N GLY A 24 8.93 -0.11 3.89
CA GLY A 24 7.86 -1.07 4.16
C GLY A 24 8.26 -2.49 3.80
N LEU A 25 8.91 -2.69 2.65
CA LEU A 25 9.41 -4.01 2.23
C LEU A 25 10.42 -4.59 3.23
N GLN A 26 11.36 -3.79 3.72
CA GLN A 26 12.34 -4.24 4.71
C GLN A 26 11.69 -4.67 6.03
N MET A 27 10.61 -3.99 6.45
CA MET A 27 9.97 -4.24 7.73
C MET A 27 8.90 -5.35 7.68
N LEU A 28 8.22 -5.54 6.54
CA LEU A 28 6.97 -6.30 6.46
C LEU A 28 6.96 -7.44 5.43
N LYS A 29 8.10 -7.74 4.79
CA LYS A 29 8.21 -8.86 3.85
C LYS A 29 7.69 -10.17 4.44
N GLY A 30 6.70 -10.76 3.77
CA GLY A 30 6.06 -12.03 4.15
C GLY A 30 5.11 -11.98 5.35
N LYS A 31 5.04 -10.84 6.07
CA LYS A 31 4.22 -10.70 7.28
C LYS A 31 2.73 -10.68 6.96
N PHE A 32 2.35 -10.13 5.81
CA PHE A 32 0.95 -10.01 5.39
C PHE A 32 0.32 -11.35 5.02
N HIS A 33 1.12 -12.42 4.89
CA HIS A 33 0.66 -13.77 4.57
C HIS A 33 0.53 -14.68 5.80
N GLN A 34 0.91 -14.21 6.98
CA GLN A 34 0.81 -14.99 8.22
C GLN A 34 -0.67 -15.18 8.58
N ARG A 35 -1.12 -16.41 8.85
CA ARG A 35 -2.52 -16.73 9.16
C ARG A 35 -2.62 -17.75 10.29
N CYS A 36 -3.80 -17.82 10.92
CA CYS A 36 -4.10 -18.78 11.97
C CYS A 36 -4.61 -20.09 11.37
N TYR A 37 -4.13 -21.21 11.91
CA TYR A 37 -4.53 -22.53 11.49
C TYR A 37 -5.04 -23.36 12.68
N ILE A 38 -6.05 -24.20 12.42
CA ILE A 38 -6.65 -25.13 13.38
C ILE A 38 -6.08 -26.52 13.15
N LEU A 39 -5.85 -27.28 14.22
CA LEU A 39 -5.47 -28.70 14.13
C LEU A 39 -6.67 -29.55 13.70
N ASP A 40 -6.51 -30.28 12.59
CA ASP A 40 -7.53 -31.24 12.14
C ASP A 40 -7.41 -32.55 12.94
N MET A 41 -8.31 -32.73 13.90
CA MET A 41 -8.32 -33.92 14.77
C MET A 41 -8.61 -35.23 14.03
N GLN A 42 -9.13 -35.21 12.79
CA GLN A 42 -9.33 -36.42 11.98
C GLN A 42 -8.00 -37.01 11.47
N SER A 43 -6.92 -36.23 11.44
CA SER A 43 -5.58 -36.69 11.04
C SER A 43 -4.86 -37.52 12.11
N ILE A 44 -5.31 -37.43 13.37
CA ILE A 44 -4.64 -38.02 14.53
C ILE A 44 -4.78 -39.55 14.55
N THR A 45 -5.83 -40.10 13.92
CA THR A 45 -6.12 -41.54 13.99
C THR A 45 -5.40 -42.38 12.94
N ASN A 46 -4.83 -41.78 11.89
CA ASN A 46 -4.29 -42.52 10.74
C ASN A 46 -2.86 -42.15 10.32
N SER A 47 -2.20 -41.18 10.96
CA SER A 47 -0.80 -40.87 10.64
C SER A 47 -0.05 -40.23 11.82
N SER A 48 1.28 -40.45 11.88
CA SER A 48 2.16 -39.76 12.84
C SER A 48 2.34 -38.25 12.55
N ARG A 49 1.58 -37.67 11.61
CA ARG A 49 1.67 -36.27 11.19
C ARG A 49 0.37 -35.52 11.53
N ARG A 50 0.53 -34.34 12.12
CA ARG A 50 -0.56 -33.43 12.48
C ARG A 50 -0.94 -32.57 11.29
N HIS A 51 -2.22 -32.55 10.91
CA HIS A 51 -2.72 -31.73 9.81
C HIS A 51 -3.30 -30.41 10.34
N TYR A 52 -3.14 -29.35 9.56
CA TYR A 52 -3.61 -28.01 9.91
C TYR A 52 -4.44 -27.42 8.76
N ILE A 53 -5.58 -26.84 9.09
CA ILE A 53 -6.48 -26.15 8.14
C ILE A 53 -6.52 -24.66 8.44
N LEU A 54 -6.68 -23.84 7.40
CA LEU A 54 -6.79 -22.38 7.55
C LEU A 54 -8.07 -22.02 8.31
N ASP A 55 -7.96 -21.19 9.35
CA ASP A 55 -9.13 -20.68 10.07
C ASP A 55 -9.74 -19.48 9.33
N THR A 56 -10.83 -19.71 8.61
CA THR A 56 -11.52 -18.67 7.84
C THR A 56 -12.26 -17.66 8.72
N ASN A 57 -12.42 -17.90 10.03
CA ASN A 57 -13.02 -16.92 10.94
C ASN A 57 -12.02 -15.84 11.37
N GLN A 58 -10.73 -16.03 11.06
CA GLN A 58 -9.63 -15.15 11.46
C GLN A 58 -8.85 -14.68 10.22
N GLU A 59 -9.50 -13.89 9.36
CA GLU A 59 -8.90 -13.45 8.09
C GLU A 59 -7.69 -12.51 8.23
N ASP A 60 -7.62 -11.75 9.33
CA ASP A 60 -6.53 -10.81 9.59
C ASP A 60 -5.20 -11.53 9.82
N PRO A 61 -4.07 -10.92 9.39
CA PRO A 61 -2.77 -11.50 9.64
C PRO A 61 -2.51 -11.70 11.13
N CYS A 62 -1.83 -12.78 11.47
CA CYS A 62 -1.36 -13.02 12.84
C CYS A 62 0.14 -12.70 12.96
N SER A 63 0.63 -12.62 14.20
CA SER A 63 2.05 -12.42 14.49
C SER A 63 2.57 -13.47 15.47
N TYR A 64 3.79 -13.95 15.24
CA TYR A 64 4.54 -14.72 16.24
C TYR A 64 4.99 -13.87 17.44
N SER A 65 5.07 -12.55 17.25
CA SER A 65 5.51 -11.62 18.27
C SER A 65 4.33 -11.08 19.08
N SER A 66 4.57 -10.73 20.33
CA SER A 66 3.59 -10.03 21.17
C SER A 66 3.20 -8.64 20.64
N PHE A 67 3.90 -8.13 19.61
CA PHE A 67 3.64 -6.83 19.01
C PHE A 67 2.56 -6.84 17.92
N GLY A 68 2.04 -8.01 17.55
CA GLY A 68 0.92 -8.14 16.64
C GLY A 68 -0.20 -9.03 17.18
N ARG A 69 -1.17 -9.31 16.31
CA ARG A 69 -2.37 -10.08 16.66
C ARG A 69 -2.01 -11.53 16.93
N GLN A 70 -2.38 -12.00 18.12
CA GLN A 70 -2.28 -13.40 18.50
C GLN A 70 -3.50 -14.16 18.00
N CYS A 71 -3.28 -15.41 17.60
CA CYS A 71 -4.35 -16.31 17.21
C CYS A 71 -5.19 -16.74 18.42
N SER A 72 -6.46 -17.08 18.19
CA SER A 72 -7.36 -17.58 19.24
C SER A 72 -6.85 -18.90 19.86
N PRO A 73 -7.18 -19.21 21.12
CA PRO A 73 -6.76 -20.46 21.76
C PRO A 73 -7.11 -21.68 20.92
N GLY A 74 -6.17 -22.62 20.79
CA GLY A 74 -6.33 -23.82 19.95
C GLY A 74 -5.95 -23.62 18.48
N THR A 75 -5.53 -22.42 18.08
CA THR A 75 -5.00 -22.15 16.74
C THR A 75 -3.54 -21.72 16.79
N VAL A 76 -2.81 -21.94 15.70
CA VAL A 76 -1.38 -21.66 15.60
C VAL A 76 -1.15 -20.69 14.43
N CYS A 77 -0.37 -19.63 14.68
CA CYS A 77 0.04 -18.70 13.65
C CYS A 77 1.13 -19.33 12.77
N MET A 78 0.97 -19.32 11.45
CA MET A 78 1.95 -19.86 10.50
C MET A 78 2.10 -18.96 9.27
N GLN A 79 3.29 -19.00 8.65
CA GLN A 79 3.58 -18.34 7.36
C GLN A 79 3.62 -19.39 6.23
N PRO A 80 2.99 -19.16 5.07
CA PRO A 80 2.75 -20.18 4.06
C PRO A 80 3.99 -20.73 3.33
N HIS A 81 5.08 -19.96 3.21
CA HIS A 81 6.25 -20.33 2.38
C HIS A 81 7.54 -20.62 3.16
N MET A 82 7.51 -20.77 4.49
CA MET A 82 8.70 -21.30 5.18
C MET A 82 8.71 -22.82 5.06
N PHE A 83 9.54 -23.31 4.13
CA PHE A 83 9.85 -24.72 3.89
C PHE A 83 10.67 -25.37 5.04
N GLU A 84 10.87 -24.65 6.15
CA GLU A 84 11.47 -25.20 7.35
C GLU A 84 10.55 -25.00 8.56
N PRO A 85 10.31 -26.08 9.33
CA PRO A 85 9.49 -26.00 10.52
C PRO A 85 10.16 -25.09 11.56
N VAL A 86 9.54 -23.95 11.88
CA VAL A 86 9.85 -23.21 13.12
C VAL A 86 9.52 -24.07 14.37
N VAL A 87 8.79 -25.17 14.18
CA VAL A 87 8.49 -26.20 15.20
C VAL A 87 8.65 -27.61 14.59
N PRO A 88 9.50 -28.50 15.12
CA PRO A 88 9.74 -29.82 14.53
C PRO A 88 8.45 -30.59 14.22
N GLY A 89 8.26 -30.97 12.95
CA GLY A 89 7.17 -31.86 12.51
C GLY A 89 5.89 -31.19 12.00
N VAL A 90 5.89 -29.88 11.74
CA VAL A 90 4.74 -29.18 11.15
C VAL A 90 4.98 -28.94 9.66
N THR A 91 4.33 -29.71 8.81
CA THR A 91 4.23 -29.45 7.36
C THR A 91 2.75 -29.41 7.02
N CYS A 92 2.27 -28.33 6.43
CA CYS A 92 0.89 -28.22 5.94
C CYS A 92 0.55 -29.41 5.06
N HIS A 93 -0.31 -30.30 5.53
CA HIS A 93 -0.79 -31.42 4.73
C HIS A 93 -2.30 -31.29 4.57
N ILE A 94 -2.71 -30.79 3.40
CA ILE A 94 -4.09 -30.90 2.94
C ILE A 94 -4.29 -32.39 2.53
N PRO A 95 -5.37 -33.07 2.95
CA PRO A 95 -5.63 -34.44 2.51
C PRO A 95 -5.58 -34.53 0.98
N ASN A 96 -4.83 -35.50 0.43
CA ASN A 96 -4.58 -35.69 -1.01
C ASN A 96 -3.75 -34.60 -1.72
N ALA A 97 -2.90 -33.87 -1.01
CA ALA A 97 -2.11 -32.77 -1.56
C ALA A 97 -0.61 -32.90 -1.31
N VAL A 98 -0.02 -34.05 -1.65
CA VAL A 98 1.44 -34.19 -1.68
C VAL A 98 2.01 -33.15 -2.65
N GLY A 99 2.77 -32.18 -2.13
CA GLY A 99 3.38 -31.10 -2.93
C GLY A 99 2.51 -29.85 -3.14
N LYS A 100 1.39 -29.66 -2.41
CA LYS A 100 0.69 -28.37 -2.40
C LYS A 100 1.05 -27.59 -1.14
N GLU A 101 1.30 -26.31 -1.34
CA GLU A 101 1.58 -25.34 -0.28
C GLU A 101 0.30 -25.12 0.58
N CYS A 102 0.41 -24.55 1.79
CA CYS A 102 -0.75 -24.28 2.67
C CYS A 102 -1.87 -23.50 1.96
N PRO A 103 -3.14 -23.54 2.38
CA PRO A 103 -4.08 -22.53 1.93
C PRO A 103 -3.68 -21.16 2.52
N TRP A 104 -3.25 -20.20 1.69
CA TRP A 104 -3.14 -18.79 2.07
C TRP A 104 -4.02 -17.91 1.19
N LYS A 105 -4.28 -16.70 1.68
CA LYS A 105 -4.92 -15.65 0.91
C LYS A 105 -3.81 -14.88 0.19
N ASP A 106 -3.76 -15.02 -1.13
CA ASP A 106 -2.89 -14.18 -1.95
C ASP A 106 -3.55 -12.82 -2.12
N GLU A 107 -2.82 -11.77 -1.75
CA GLU A 107 -3.31 -10.40 -1.78
C GLU A 107 -2.26 -9.54 -2.45
N VAL A 108 -2.61 -8.87 -3.54
CA VAL A 108 -1.67 -8.04 -4.33
C VAL A 108 -1.09 -6.89 -3.51
N LEU A 109 -1.88 -6.36 -2.57
CA LEU A 109 -1.50 -5.26 -1.68
C LEU A 109 -0.69 -5.78 -0.48
N ASN A 110 0.59 -6.03 -0.72
CA ASN A 110 1.54 -6.57 0.26
C ASN A 110 2.95 -5.96 0.11
N PHE A 111 3.87 -6.37 0.99
CA PHE A 111 5.25 -5.89 1.05
C PHE A 111 6.28 -6.96 0.65
N ASP A 112 5.89 -7.95 -0.15
CA ASP A 112 6.77 -9.09 -0.48
C ASP A 112 7.75 -8.76 -1.61
N HIS A 113 7.30 -7.93 -2.55
CA HIS A 113 8.05 -7.45 -3.70
C HIS A 113 7.91 -5.95 -3.86
N ILE A 114 8.90 -5.32 -4.50
CA ILE A 114 8.94 -3.86 -4.66
C ILE A 114 7.73 -3.34 -5.44
N GLY A 115 7.24 -4.06 -6.45
CA GLY A 115 6.05 -3.67 -7.22
C GLY A 115 4.80 -3.58 -6.35
N ASN A 116 4.53 -4.63 -5.57
CA ASN A 116 3.39 -4.67 -4.64
C ASN A 116 3.51 -3.60 -3.55
N ALA A 117 4.72 -3.41 -3.00
CA ALA A 117 4.99 -2.38 -2.01
C ALA A 117 4.70 -0.98 -2.58
N VAL A 118 5.15 -0.70 -3.82
CA VAL A 118 4.86 0.56 -4.51
C VAL A 118 3.36 0.76 -4.73
N LEU A 119 2.63 -0.28 -5.14
CA LEU A 119 1.17 -0.19 -5.31
C LEU A 119 0.45 0.10 -3.98
N LEU A 120 0.85 -0.58 -2.91
CA LEU A 120 0.28 -0.36 -1.58
C LEU A 120 0.59 1.06 -1.06
N ILE A 121 1.83 1.53 -1.17
CA ILE A 121 2.18 2.90 -0.76
C ILE A 121 1.48 3.94 -1.64
N PHE A 122 1.33 3.69 -2.94
CA PHE A 122 0.56 4.55 -3.82
C PHE A 122 -0.91 4.68 -3.35
N LYS A 123 -1.56 3.57 -2.99
CA LYS A 123 -2.90 3.56 -2.38
C LYS A 123 -2.96 4.40 -1.10
N VAL A 124 -1.97 4.25 -0.22
CA VAL A 124 -1.89 5.03 1.03
C VAL A 124 -1.69 6.52 0.75
N LEU A 125 -0.85 6.88 -0.22
CA LEU A 125 -0.62 8.28 -0.64
C LEU A 125 -1.87 8.92 -1.24
N SER A 126 -2.71 8.14 -1.92
CA SER A 126 -4.04 8.60 -2.38
C SER A 126 -5.08 8.68 -1.27
N THR A 127 -4.68 8.44 -0.01
CA THR A 127 -5.56 8.43 1.17
C THR A 127 -6.68 7.39 1.10
N ASP A 128 -6.50 6.34 0.30
CA ASP A 128 -7.50 5.31 0.05
C ASP A 128 -7.34 4.15 1.05
N ASP A 129 -8.32 3.97 1.94
CA ASP A 129 -8.37 2.90 2.94
C ASP A 129 -7.10 2.69 3.78
N TRP A 130 -6.26 3.73 3.92
CA TRP A 130 -5.01 3.65 4.64
C TRP A 130 -5.14 3.24 6.12
N PRO A 131 -6.23 3.56 6.86
CA PRO A 131 -6.39 3.07 8.23
C PRO A 131 -6.54 1.55 8.27
N LEU A 132 -7.19 0.93 7.27
CA LEU A 132 -7.33 -0.52 7.21
C LEU A 132 -5.98 -1.20 6.94
N ASP A 133 -5.18 -0.65 6.03
CA ASP A 133 -3.81 -1.14 5.78
C ASP A 133 -2.92 -1.01 7.03
N MET A 134 -3.12 0.07 7.79
CA MET A 134 -2.44 0.32 9.06
C MET A 134 -2.84 -0.71 10.12
N TYR A 135 -4.14 -0.97 10.33
CA TYR A 135 -4.61 -2.00 11.26
C TYR A 135 -4.12 -3.40 10.86
N LYS A 136 -4.15 -3.71 9.56
CA LYS A 136 -3.59 -4.96 9.02
C LYS A 136 -2.10 -5.10 9.36
N THR A 137 -1.35 -4.01 9.28
CA THR A 137 0.09 -3.98 9.65
C THR A 137 0.31 -4.15 11.15
N GLN A 138 -0.55 -3.55 11.99
CA GLN A 138 -0.51 -3.76 13.43
C GLN A 138 -0.77 -5.22 13.78
N ASN A 139 -1.76 -5.83 13.13
CA ASN A 139 -2.06 -7.25 13.30
C ASN A 139 -0.90 -8.15 12.87
N ALA A 140 -0.21 -7.81 11.78
CA ALA A 140 0.89 -8.62 11.25
C ALA A 140 2.16 -8.60 12.11
N SER A 141 2.62 -7.42 12.58
CA SER A 141 3.90 -7.37 13.33
C SER A 141 4.24 -6.09 14.07
N ILE A 142 3.64 -4.92 13.75
CA ILE A 142 4.14 -3.62 14.20
C ILE A 142 3.09 -2.87 15.00
N GLN A 143 3.14 -2.93 16.34
CA GLN A 143 2.20 -2.21 17.21
C GLN A 143 2.13 -0.70 16.90
N MET A 144 3.26 -0.08 16.58
CA MET A 144 3.35 1.36 16.26
C MET A 144 3.25 1.66 14.75
N ALA A 145 2.59 0.80 13.96
CA ALA A 145 2.43 1.02 12.52
C ALA A 145 1.77 2.36 12.18
N TRP A 146 0.90 2.86 13.07
CA TRP A 146 0.23 4.15 12.89
C TRP A 146 1.20 5.31 12.61
N VAL A 147 2.42 5.29 13.18
CA VAL A 147 3.42 6.35 12.95
C VAL A 147 3.86 6.36 11.47
N PHE A 148 4.17 5.18 10.93
CA PHE A 148 4.59 5.03 9.55
C PHE A 148 3.49 5.50 8.58
N TYR A 149 2.28 4.96 8.75
CA TYR A 149 1.15 5.31 7.88
C TYR A 149 0.75 6.78 8.02
N PHE A 150 0.75 7.35 9.22
CA PHE A 150 0.47 8.78 9.43
C PHE A 150 1.47 9.67 8.69
N ILE A 151 2.78 9.37 8.76
CA ILE A 151 3.80 10.13 8.03
C ILE A 151 3.58 10.02 6.51
N VAL A 152 3.34 8.81 5.99
CA VAL A 152 3.08 8.61 4.56
C VAL A 152 1.84 9.40 4.11
N THR A 153 0.75 9.34 4.88
CA THR A 153 -0.50 10.06 4.59
C THR A 153 -0.33 11.59 4.62
N VAL A 154 0.41 12.14 5.59
CA VAL A 154 0.70 13.58 5.66
C VAL A 154 1.52 14.02 4.44
N VAL A 155 2.54 13.25 4.09
CA VAL A 155 3.36 13.52 2.89
C VAL A 155 2.51 13.45 1.61
N GLY A 156 1.67 12.43 1.47
CA GLY A 156 0.74 12.30 0.34
C GLY A 156 -0.23 13.47 0.23
N SER A 157 -0.82 13.88 1.35
CA SER A 157 -1.74 15.02 1.43
C SER A 157 -1.06 16.33 1.03
N PHE A 158 0.19 16.55 1.46
CA PHE A 158 0.97 17.71 1.05
C PHE A 158 1.17 17.75 -0.47
N PHE A 159 1.52 16.62 -1.10
CA PHE A 159 1.62 16.56 -2.57
C PHE A 159 0.29 16.74 -3.26
N ALA A 160 -0.81 16.18 -2.75
CA ALA A 160 -2.14 16.35 -3.31
C ALA A 160 -2.55 17.83 -3.37
N VAL A 161 -2.34 18.57 -2.28
CA VAL A 161 -2.60 20.02 -2.22
C VAL A 161 -1.69 20.78 -3.20
N ASN A 162 -0.40 20.46 -3.25
CA ASN A 162 0.52 21.12 -4.16
C ASN A 162 0.20 20.87 -5.64
N LEU A 163 -0.22 19.65 -5.99
CA LEU A 163 -0.68 19.32 -7.34
C LEU A 163 -1.96 20.09 -7.68
N LEU A 164 -2.93 20.15 -6.76
CA LEU A 164 -4.16 20.93 -6.94
C LEU A 164 -3.85 22.42 -7.15
N LEU A 165 -3.00 23.00 -6.31
CA LEU A 165 -2.56 24.40 -6.43
C LEU A 165 -1.87 24.65 -7.76
N ALA A 166 -0.99 23.75 -8.21
CA ALA A 166 -0.30 23.87 -9.48
C ALA A 166 -1.28 23.86 -10.67
N VAL A 167 -2.30 23.01 -10.64
CA VAL A 167 -3.35 22.96 -11.68
C VAL A 167 -4.20 24.23 -11.68
N VAL A 168 -4.69 24.65 -10.52
CA VAL A 168 -5.55 25.84 -10.37
C VAL A 168 -4.80 27.10 -10.82
N THR A 169 -3.56 27.29 -10.35
CA THR A 169 -2.72 28.42 -10.75
C THR A 169 -2.38 28.39 -12.23
N SER A 170 -2.15 27.21 -12.81
CA SER A 170 -1.93 27.08 -14.26
C SER A 170 -3.16 27.51 -15.06
N ASN A 171 -4.36 27.10 -14.65
CA ASN A 171 -5.61 27.51 -15.30
C ASN A 171 -5.83 29.02 -15.22
N PHE A 172 -5.67 29.63 -14.03
CA PHE A 172 -5.77 31.07 -13.86
C PHE A 172 -4.71 31.83 -14.66
N ALA A 173 -3.48 31.31 -14.77
CA ALA A 173 -2.44 31.91 -15.57
C ALA A 173 -2.76 31.88 -17.07
N ILE A 174 -3.38 30.81 -17.56
CA ILE A 174 -3.86 30.70 -18.95
C ILE A 174 -4.98 31.71 -19.20
N GLU A 175 -5.96 31.78 -18.30
CA GLU A 175 -7.08 32.71 -18.42
C GLU A 175 -6.63 34.17 -18.39
N SER A 176 -5.76 34.52 -17.44
CA SER A 176 -5.14 35.86 -17.35
C SER A 176 -4.39 36.23 -18.63
N LYS A 177 -3.69 35.28 -19.27
CA LYS A 177 -3.02 35.51 -20.56
C LYS A 177 -4.01 35.74 -21.69
N ARG A 178 -5.13 35.01 -21.73
CA ARG A 178 -6.19 35.20 -22.74
C ARG A 178 -6.84 36.58 -22.63
N ILE A 179 -7.13 37.04 -21.40
CA ILE A 179 -7.69 38.37 -21.16
C ILE A 179 -6.71 39.45 -21.64
N ARG A 180 -5.43 39.38 -21.23
CA ARG A 180 -4.40 40.34 -21.65
C ARG A 180 -4.21 40.38 -23.18
N ALA A 181 -4.27 39.23 -23.86
CA ALA A 181 -4.16 39.17 -25.32
C ALA A 181 -5.35 39.86 -26.01
N ARG A 182 -6.58 39.67 -25.49
CA ARG A 182 -7.79 40.36 -26.00
C ARG A 182 -7.70 41.88 -25.79
N GLU A 183 -7.27 42.32 -24.62
CA GLU A 183 -7.07 43.75 -24.34
C GLU A 183 -6.02 44.38 -25.26
N GLN A 184 -4.93 43.66 -25.55
CA GLN A 184 -3.91 44.12 -26.49
C GLN A 184 -4.44 44.23 -27.92
N LEU A 185 -5.21 43.25 -28.38
CA LEU A 185 -5.84 43.27 -29.71
C LEU A 185 -6.81 44.46 -29.84
N GLN A 186 -7.69 44.66 -28.86
CA GLN A 186 -8.63 45.78 -28.85
C GLN A 186 -7.91 47.15 -28.85
N LYS A 187 -6.79 47.27 -28.12
CA LYS A 187 -5.98 48.50 -28.12
C LYS A 187 -5.31 48.72 -29.49
N GLN A 188 -4.85 47.67 -30.15
CA GLN A 188 -4.27 47.77 -31.50
C GLN A 188 -5.31 48.14 -32.55
N GLU A 189 -6.50 47.54 -32.52
CA GLU A 189 -7.61 47.89 -33.42
C GLU A 189 -8.03 49.35 -33.26
N LYS A 190 -8.21 49.81 -32.01
CA LYS A 190 -8.52 51.23 -31.73
C LYS A 190 -7.43 52.18 -32.23
N ARG A 191 -6.16 51.78 -32.14
CA ARG A 191 -5.05 52.61 -32.63
C ARG A 191 -5.02 52.68 -34.17
N ARG A 192 -5.21 51.55 -34.85
CA ARG A 192 -5.29 51.50 -36.32
C ARG A 192 -6.47 52.30 -36.87
N ALA A 193 -7.62 52.26 -36.19
CA ALA A 193 -8.78 53.07 -36.57
C ALA A 193 -8.48 54.58 -36.49
N ARG A 194 -7.74 55.03 -35.47
CA ARG A 194 -7.33 56.45 -35.33
C ARG A 194 -6.28 56.89 -36.35
N GLU A 195 -5.43 55.98 -36.81
CA GLU A 195 -4.39 56.28 -37.81
C GLU A 195 -4.94 56.30 -39.25
N ALA A 196 -6.16 55.79 -39.46
CA ALA A 196 -6.83 55.75 -40.76
C ALA A 196 -7.80 56.92 -41.01
N GLU A 197 -7.99 57.79 -40.01
CA GLU A 197 -8.84 58.98 -40.01
C GLU A 197 -7.99 60.25 -40.20
#